data_AF-A0A7S2IEI2-F1
#
_entry.id   AF-A0A7S2IEI2-F1
#
_cell.length_a   1.000
_cell.length_b   1.000
_cell.length_c   1.000
_cell.angle_alpha   90.00
_cell.angle_beta   90.00
_cell.angle_gamma   90.00
#
_symmetry.space_group_name_H-M   'P 1'
#
loop_
_entity.id
_entity.type
_entity.pdbx_description
1 polymer ?
#
loop_
_entity_poly.entity_id
_entity_poly.type
_entity_poly.pdbx_seq_one_letter_code
_entity_poly.pdbx_strand_id
1 'polypeptide(L)'
;KIKHLGFSTHARPDLIRRFIETNEFSYVNLHYHFCGSYTASGDGEGNLEIIRLLKDKDMGCFIISAYDKGGMLYMPSRKLRSLTLPDFEPIAFGSHFLWDHSRLDSSTAVHTISCGAARPSDLDQPAVAAYMRSLKTQDVSKRVDAVLRRMRSAEIAALGEDWVNSWTQGLPNFTRSSAAVQHCNIIWLYNLIHSFGMLEFCKARYRSMENNSKKWDSALSKEDNIKALAPGWGWTPGRAITPGMDYSEDFVNVPEKNKARVAEALQFVHELCSTDEAAANDTRIPQNWQSAYDMRPWTAFPERGMS
;
A
#
# COMPACT_ATOMS: atom_id res chain seq x y z
N LYS A 1 16.40 28.70 -16.66
CA LYS A 1 17.26 27.50 -16.67
C LYS A 1 16.50 26.22 -16.26
N ILE A 2 15.48 26.29 -15.40
CA ILE A 2 14.56 25.18 -15.10
C ILE A 2 13.38 25.23 -16.10
N LYS A 3 13.03 24.09 -16.73
CA LYS A 3 11.90 23.99 -17.69
C LYS A 3 10.58 23.59 -17.04
N HIS A 4 10.65 22.69 -16.06
CA HIS A 4 9.49 22.18 -15.32
C HIS A 4 9.83 22.11 -13.84
N LEU A 5 8.87 22.49 -13.00
CA LEU A 5 8.95 22.39 -11.55
C LEU A 5 7.96 21.33 -11.07
N GLY A 6 8.35 20.50 -10.12
CA GLY A 6 7.49 19.48 -9.53
C GLY A 6 7.78 19.28 -8.06
N PHE A 7 7.00 18.43 -7.40
CA PHE A 7 7.20 18.09 -5.99
C PHE A 7 7.10 16.59 -5.73
N SER A 8 7.71 16.14 -4.64
CA SER A 8 7.62 14.78 -4.13
C SER A 8 7.04 14.80 -2.74
N THR A 9 6.16 13.86 -2.41
CA THR A 9 5.40 13.96 -1.16
C THR A 9 4.98 12.63 -0.57
N HIS A 10 4.88 12.63 0.76
CA HIS A 10 4.23 11.61 1.58
C HIS A 10 3.00 12.19 2.30
N ALA A 11 2.54 13.37 1.88
CA ALA A 11 1.41 14.05 2.49
C ALA A 11 0.10 13.29 2.28
N ARG A 12 -0.91 13.71 3.03
CA ARG A 12 -2.29 13.27 2.86
C ARG A 12 -2.92 13.85 1.60
N PRO A 13 -3.96 13.20 1.03
CA PRO A 13 -4.61 13.62 -0.20
C PRO A 13 -5.10 15.07 -0.16
N ASP A 14 -5.65 15.53 0.96
CA ASP A 14 -6.15 16.91 1.10
C ASP A 14 -5.05 17.96 0.91
N LEU A 15 -3.84 17.68 1.43
CA LEU A 15 -2.70 18.58 1.27
C LEU A 15 -2.11 18.48 -0.14
N ILE A 16 -2.07 17.27 -0.71
CA ILE A 16 -1.62 17.08 -2.09
C ILE A 16 -2.55 17.81 -3.06
N ARG A 17 -3.87 17.69 -2.88
CA ARG A 17 -4.89 18.41 -3.66
C ARG A 17 -4.65 19.92 -3.63
N ARG A 18 -4.49 20.50 -2.44
CA ARG A 18 -4.21 21.94 -2.29
C ARG A 18 -2.95 22.37 -3.04
N PHE A 19 -1.89 21.56 -3.02
CA PHE A 19 -0.65 21.82 -3.76
C PHE A 19 -0.83 21.72 -5.28
N ILE A 20 -1.65 20.80 -5.76
CA ILE A 20 -1.97 20.69 -7.20
C ILE A 20 -2.82 21.89 -7.63
N GLU A 21 -3.77 22.31 -6.81
CA GLU A 21 -4.71 23.41 -7.12
C GLU A 21 -4.05 24.79 -7.22
N THR A 22 -2.82 24.97 -6.71
CA THR A 22 -2.05 26.20 -6.96
C THR A 22 -1.67 26.38 -8.43
N ASN A 23 -1.63 25.28 -9.21
CA ASN A 23 -1.18 25.24 -10.60
C ASN A 23 0.28 25.71 -10.81
N GLU A 24 1.10 25.68 -9.76
CA GLU A 24 2.52 26.08 -9.81
C GLU A 24 3.47 24.96 -10.26
N PHE A 25 2.97 23.73 -10.40
CA PHE A 25 3.77 22.52 -10.61
C PHE A 25 3.34 21.76 -11.87
N SER A 26 4.32 21.30 -12.65
CA SER A 26 4.11 20.48 -13.86
C SER A 26 4.10 18.98 -13.56
N TYR A 27 4.57 18.55 -12.40
CA TYR A 27 4.82 17.13 -12.13
C TYR A 27 4.79 16.77 -10.63
N VAL A 28 4.28 15.59 -10.27
CA VAL A 28 4.31 15.06 -8.90
C VAL A 28 4.89 13.64 -8.81
N ASN A 29 5.65 13.40 -7.75
CA ASN A 29 6.12 12.08 -7.33
C ASN A 29 5.33 11.62 -6.09
N LEU A 30 4.59 10.52 -6.21
CA LEU A 30 3.74 10.00 -5.12
C LEU A 30 3.64 8.47 -5.15
N HIS A 31 2.97 7.90 -4.13
CA HIS A 31 2.71 6.46 -4.03
C HIS A 31 1.27 6.12 -4.43
N TYR A 32 1.11 5.21 -5.40
CA TYR A 32 -0.18 4.66 -5.82
C TYR A 32 0.05 3.30 -6.48
N HIS A 33 -0.69 2.26 -6.08
CA HIS A 33 -0.44 0.87 -6.48
C HIS A 33 -1.74 0.04 -6.46
N PHE A 34 -1.72 -1.18 -7.00
CA PHE A 34 -2.88 -2.07 -7.03
C PHE A 34 -3.38 -2.45 -5.63
N CYS A 35 -2.48 -2.50 -4.65
CA CYS A 35 -2.81 -2.79 -3.26
C CYS A 35 -3.16 -1.51 -2.48
N GLY A 36 -3.36 -0.36 -3.13
CA GLY A 36 -3.63 0.92 -2.49
C GLY A 36 -2.40 1.84 -2.38
N SER A 37 -2.59 3.01 -1.76
CA SER A 37 -1.57 4.06 -1.63
C SER A 37 -1.00 4.14 -0.22
N TYR A 38 0.32 3.94 -0.12
CA TYR A 38 1.09 4.22 1.08
C TYR A 38 1.30 5.72 1.25
N THR A 39 0.55 6.27 2.23
CA THR A 39 0.63 7.58 2.94
C THR A 39 -0.76 8.18 3.18
N ALA A 40 -1.83 7.51 2.73
CA ALA A 40 -3.11 8.20 2.57
C ALA A 40 -4.37 7.33 2.67
N SER A 41 -4.33 6.04 2.99
CA SER A 41 -5.57 5.32 3.30
C SER A 41 -5.89 5.28 4.80
N GLY A 42 -5.46 6.30 5.55
CA GLY A 42 -6.19 6.65 6.76
C GLY A 42 -7.65 7.03 6.45
N ASP A 43 -7.93 7.35 5.19
CA ASP A 43 -9.16 7.99 4.73
C ASP A 43 -9.97 7.03 3.82
N GLY A 44 -9.63 5.74 3.77
CA GLY A 44 -10.28 4.72 2.93
C GLY A 44 -9.91 4.74 1.45
N GLU A 45 -9.84 5.92 0.84
CA GLU A 45 -9.75 6.10 -0.63
C GLU A 45 -8.32 6.31 -1.19
N GLY A 46 -7.32 6.52 -0.32
CA GLY A 46 -5.92 6.65 -0.76
C GLY A 46 -5.66 7.83 -1.71
N ASN A 47 -4.76 7.66 -2.68
CA ASN A 47 -4.42 8.71 -3.66
C ASN A 47 -5.20 8.61 -4.98
N LEU A 48 -6.23 7.76 -5.11
CA LEU A 48 -6.95 7.60 -6.39
C LEU A 48 -7.51 8.94 -6.89
N GLU A 49 -8.19 9.69 -6.03
CA GLU A 49 -8.71 11.03 -6.37
C GLU A 49 -7.63 12.05 -6.72
N ILE A 50 -6.41 11.86 -6.19
CA ILE A 50 -5.26 12.66 -6.57
C ILE A 50 -4.79 12.28 -7.97
N ILE A 51 -4.70 10.99 -8.29
CA ILE A 51 -4.36 10.53 -9.65
C ILE A 51 -5.37 11.08 -10.67
N ARG A 52 -6.66 11.11 -10.34
CA ARG A 52 -7.70 11.69 -11.19
C ARG A 52 -7.49 13.19 -11.41
N LEU A 53 -7.26 13.93 -10.33
CA LEU A 53 -6.98 15.36 -10.39
C LEU A 53 -5.75 15.69 -11.23
N LEU A 54 -4.70 14.87 -11.18
CA LEU A 54 -3.50 15.07 -12.01
C LEU A 54 -3.82 14.99 -13.51
N LYS A 55 -4.71 14.08 -13.91
CA LYS A 55 -5.18 13.99 -15.30
C LYS A 55 -5.92 15.26 -15.71
N ASP A 56 -6.85 15.71 -14.87
CA ASP A 56 -7.66 16.92 -15.13
C ASP A 56 -6.79 18.17 -15.25
N LYS A 57 -5.68 18.22 -14.51
CA LYS A 57 -4.71 19.33 -14.50
C LYS A 57 -3.61 19.21 -15.54
N ASP A 58 -3.64 18.19 -16.40
CA ASP A 58 -2.57 17.83 -17.34
C ASP A 58 -1.18 17.78 -16.67
N MET A 59 -1.16 17.28 -15.44
CA MET A 59 0.02 17.23 -14.60
C MET A 59 0.68 15.85 -14.68
N GLY A 60 2.00 15.84 -14.86
CA GLY A 60 2.75 14.58 -14.94
C GLY A 60 2.77 13.82 -13.61
N CYS A 61 2.79 12.49 -13.69
CA CYS A 61 2.63 11.59 -12.56
C CYS A 61 3.68 10.48 -12.58
N PHE A 62 4.54 10.47 -11.55
CA PHE A 62 5.61 9.50 -11.34
C PHE A 62 5.29 8.74 -10.06
N ILE A 63 5.10 7.43 -10.20
CA ILE A 63 4.92 6.55 -9.07
C ILE A 63 6.27 6.13 -8.51
N ILE A 64 6.55 6.59 -7.29
CA ILE A 64 7.74 6.23 -6.54
C ILE A 64 7.53 4.90 -5.80
N SER A 65 8.62 4.15 -5.63
CA SER A 65 8.66 2.90 -4.87
C SER A 65 7.66 1.83 -5.34
N ALA A 66 7.44 1.73 -6.66
CA ALA A 66 6.41 0.88 -7.27
C ALA A 66 6.45 -0.59 -6.80
N TYR A 67 7.63 -1.10 -6.45
CA TYR A 67 7.80 -2.50 -6.00
C TYR A 67 7.88 -2.64 -4.48
N ASP A 68 8.49 -1.69 -3.76
CA ASP A 68 8.62 -1.76 -2.30
C ASP A 68 7.32 -1.37 -1.58
N LYS A 69 6.81 -0.17 -1.87
CA LYS A 69 5.56 0.34 -1.28
C LYS A 69 4.33 -0.19 -2.01
N GLY A 70 4.49 -0.73 -3.21
CA GLY A 70 3.46 -1.46 -3.95
C GLY A 70 3.32 -2.93 -3.58
N GLY A 71 3.80 -3.35 -2.40
CA GLY A 71 3.55 -4.70 -1.89
C GLY A 71 4.78 -5.59 -1.71
N MET A 72 6.00 -5.03 -1.69
CA MET A 72 7.25 -5.79 -1.68
C MET A 72 7.28 -6.86 -2.79
N LEU A 73 7.04 -6.47 -4.04
CA LEU A 73 6.88 -7.37 -5.18
C LEU A 73 8.16 -8.15 -5.53
N TYR A 74 9.30 -7.73 -5.00
CA TYR A 74 10.59 -8.42 -5.03
C TYR A 74 10.70 -9.57 -4.00
N MET A 75 9.74 -9.65 -3.07
CA MET A 75 9.61 -10.70 -2.06
C MET A 75 8.11 -11.01 -1.81
N PRO A 76 7.36 -11.40 -2.86
CA PRO A 76 5.91 -11.57 -2.77
C PRO A 76 5.57 -12.80 -1.94
N SER A 77 4.37 -12.83 -1.36
CA SER A 77 3.83 -14.06 -0.78
C SER A 77 3.54 -15.10 -1.86
N ARG A 78 3.53 -16.39 -1.48
CA ARG A 78 3.10 -17.47 -2.37
C ARG A 78 1.69 -17.25 -2.91
N LYS A 79 0.77 -16.74 -2.07
CA LYS A 79 -0.61 -16.42 -2.46
C LYS A 79 -0.64 -15.32 -3.51
N LEU A 80 0.01 -14.17 -3.28
CA LEU A 80 0.07 -13.07 -4.25
C LEU A 80 0.66 -13.55 -5.59
N ARG A 81 1.79 -14.27 -5.56
CA ARG A 81 2.39 -14.81 -6.79
C ARG A 81 1.46 -15.77 -7.52
N SER A 82 0.76 -16.64 -6.80
CA SER A 82 -0.20 -17.57 -7.40
C SER A 82 -1.39 -16.85 -8.08
N LEU A 83 -1.79 -15.68 -7.57
CA LEU A 83 -2.87 -14.87 -8.14
C LEU A 83 -2.41 -14.12 -9.40
N THR A 84 -1.14 -13.72 -9.50
CA THR A 84 -0.61 -13.04 -10.70
C THR A 84 -0.25 -14.02 -11.81
N LEU A 85 0.14 -15.26 -11.47
CA LEU A 85 0.42 -16.31 -12.44
C LEU A 85 -0.86 -16.91 -13.06
N PRO A 86 -0.79 -17.51 -14.26
CA PRO A 86 0.38 -17.60 -15.15
C PRO A 86 0.67 -16.31 -15.93
N ASP A 87 -0.19 -15.31 -15.80
CA ASP A 87 -0.13 -14.09 -16.61
C ASP A 87 1.12 -13.27 -16.34
N PHE A 88 1.51 -13.07 -15.08
CA PHE A 88 2.68 -12.25 -14.75
C PHE A 88 3.36 -12.70 -13.47
N GLU A 89 4.68 -12.49 -13.40
CA GLU A 89 5.34 -12.34 -12.10
C GLU A 89 4.87 -11.03 -11.43
N PRO A 90 4.87 -10.95 -10.08
CA PRO A 90 4.32 -9.80 -9.36
C PRO A 90 4.89 -8.43 -9.75
N ILE A 91 6.21 -8.30 -10.00
CA ILE A 91 6.80 -7.03 -10.46
C ILE A 91 6.22 -6.62 -11.82
N ALA A 92 6.12 -7.56 -12.77
CA ALA A 92 5.56 -7.28 -14.08
C ALA A 92 4.08 -6.87 -13.99
N PHE A 93 3.29 -7.58 -13.17
CA PHE A 93 1.90 -7.20 -12.91
C PHE A 93 1.80 -5.80 -12.31
N GLY A 94 2.58 -5.48 -11.27
CA GLY A 94 2.58 -4.17 -10.63
C GLY A 94 2.89 -3.03 -11.60
N SER A 95 3.88 -3.23 -12.48
CA SER A 95 4.21 -2.27 -13.54
C SER A 95 3.08 -2.10 -14.55
N HIS A 96 2.52 -3.21 -15.03
CA HIS A 96 1.43 -3.18 -16.01
C HIS A 96 0.15 -2.60 -15.43
N PHE A 97 -0.21 -2.89 -14.18
CA PHE A 97 -1.35 -2.26 -13.51
C PHE A 97 -1.24 -0.73 -13.54
N LEU A 98 -0.05 -0.19 -13.24
CA LEU A 98 0.21 1.24 -13.25
C LEU A 98 0.15 1.84 -14.66
N TRP A 99 0.80 1.23 -15.64
CA TRP A 99 0.78 1.72 -17.02
C TRP A 99 -0.56 1.53 -17.73
N ASP A 100 -1.35 0.54 -17.33
CA ASP A 100 -2.72 0.32 -17.80
C ASP A 100 -3.75 1.14 -17.03
N HIS A 101 -3.34 1.92 -16.02
CA HIS A 101 -4.32 2.51 -15.13
C HIS A 101 -5.31 3.43 -15.86
N SER A 102 -4.85 4.20 -16.86
CA SER A 102 -5.73 5.03 -17.70
C SER A 102 -6.72 4.23 -18.57
N ARG A 103 -6.47 2.93 -18.79
CA ARG A 103 -7.40 2.00 -19.45
C ARG A 103 -8.41 1.46 -18.45
N LEU A 104 -7.98 1.18 -17.23
CA LEU A 104 -8.83 0.69 -16.14
C LEU A 104 -9.76 1.78 -15.61
N ASP A 105 -9.27 3.02 -15.57
CA ASP A 105 -9.99 4.22 -15.22
C ASP A 105 -9.54 5.38 -16.13
N SER A 106 -10.40 5.79 -17.05
CA SER A 106 -10.10 6.83 -18.06
C SER A 106 -9.83 8.21 -17.46
N SER A 107 -10.21 8.44 -16.20
CA SER A 107 -9.92 9.69 -15.49
C SER A 107 -8.51 9.74 -14.91
N THR A 108 -7.68 8.72 -15.11
CA THR A 108 -6.36 8.62 -14.46
C THR A 108 -5.20 8.81 -15.43
N ALA A 109 -4.06 9.27 -14.89
CA ALA A 109 -2.81 9.39 -15.63
C ALA A 109 -1.64 8.91 -14.77
N VAL A 110 -1.02 7.79 -15.16
CA VAL A 110 0.27 7.34 -14.62
C VAL A 110 1.23 7.18 -15.79
N HIS A 111 2.29 7.99 -15.76
CA HIS A 111 3.20 8.11 -16.91
C HIS A 111 4.52 7.40 -16.66
N THR A 112 5.02 7.45 -15.44
CA THR A 112 6.35 6.98 -15.08
C THR A 112 6.30 6.22 -13.77
N ILE A 113 7.11 5.17 -13.67
CA ILE A 113 7.30 4.42 -12.43
C ILE A 113 8.81 4.32 -12.18
N SER A 114 9.21 4.35 -10.91
CA SER A 114 10.60 4.05 -10.53
C SER A 114 10.85 2.55 -10.45
N CYS A 115 12.09 2.17 -10.72
CA CYS A 115 12.65 0.86 -10.39
C CYS A 115 13.90 1.08 -9.53
N GLY A 116 13.86 0.62 -8.28
CA GLY A 116 15.07 0.54 -7.45
C GLY A 116 15.83 -0.74 -7.78
N ALA A 117 17.10 -0.61 -8.20
CA ALA A 117 17.98 -1.73 -8.50
C ALA A 117 19.29 -1.57 -7.72
N ALA A 118 19.71 -2.63 -7.03
CA ALA A 118 21.00 -2.69 -6.33
C ALA A 118 22.05 -3.43 -7.18
N ARG A 119 21.61 -4.30 -8.09
CA ARG A 119 22.44 -5.02 -9.06
C ARG A 119 21.76 -5.09 -10.43
N PRO A 120 22.50 -5.31 -11.53
CA PRO A 120 21.92 -5.34 -12.87
C PRO A 120 20.73 -6.29 -13.04
N SER A 121 20.76 -7.47 -12.39
CA SER A 121 19.69 -8.46 -12.46
C SER A 121 18.36 -7.99 -11.88
N ASP A 122 18.35 -6.99 -11.01
CA ASP A 122 17.12 -6.44 -10.45
C ASP A 122 16.30 -5.71 -11.53
N LEU A 123 16.92 -5.38 -12.68
CA LEU A 123 16.26 -4.79 -13.84
C LEU A 123 15.59 -5.83 -14.76
N ASP A 124 15.84 -7.13 -14.59
CA ASP A 124 15.35 -8.16 -15.51
C ASP A 124 13.81 -8.15 -15.63
N GLN A 125 13.08 -8.29 -14.52
CA GLN A 125 11.60 -8.28 -14.54
C GLN A 125 11.02 -6.93 -14.97
N PRO A 126 11.51 -5.77 -14.48
CA PRO A 126 11.12 -4.46 -14.99
C PRO A 126 11.34 -4.29 -16.50
N ALA A 127 12.46 -4.77 -17.04
CA ALA A 127 12.78 -4.70 -18.46
C ALA A 127 11.84 -5.59 -19.29
N VAL A 128 11.52 -6.79 -18.81
CA VAL A 128 10.52 -7.66 -19.43
C VAL A 128 9.15 -6.98 -19.48
N ALA A 129 8.70 -6.36 -18.39
CA ALA A 129 7.43 -5.64 -18.35
C ALA A 129 7.42 -4.45 -19.34
N ALA A 130 8.51 -3.67 -19.38
CA ALA A 130 8.66 -2.56 -20.34
C ALA A 130 8.66 -3.05 -21.79
N TYR A 131 9.33 -4.17 -22.08
CA TYR A 131 9.32 -4.81 -23.39
C TYR A 131 7.92 -5.29 -23.78
N MET A 132 7.20 -5.99 -22.90
CA MET A 132 5.81 -6.40 -23.14
C MET A 132 4.91 -5.20 -23.42
N ARG A 133 5.09 -4.09 -22.70
CA ARG A 133 4.35 -2.84 -22.92
C ARG A 133 4.66 -2.20 -24.27
N SER A 134 5.91 -2.22 -24.72
CA SER A 134 6.32 -1.61 -25.98
C SER A 134 5.70 -2.28 -27.20
N LEU A 135 5.38 -3.57 -27.10
CA LEU A 135 4.67 -4.34 -28.13
C LEU A 135 3.20 -3.87 -28.31
N LYS A 136 2.65 -3.09 -27.36
CA LYS A 136 1.28 -2.52 -27.38
C LYS A 136 0.18 -3.52 -27.75
N THR A 137 0.32 -4.79 -27.35
CA THR A 137 -0.65 -5.82 -27.69
C THR A 137 -1.87 -5.72 -26.78
N GLN A 138 -3.08 -5.86 -27.34
CA GLN A 138 -4.31 -6.01 -26.55
C GLN A 138 -4.26 -7.23 -25.62
N ASP A 139 -3.36 -8.18 -25.88
CA ASP A 139 -3.14 -9.37 -25.08
C ASP A 139 -2.63 -9.03 -23.66
N VAL A 140 -1.68 -8.10 -23.53
CA VAL A 140 -1.16 -7.67 -22.20
C VAL A 140 -2.28 -7.08 -21.35
N SER A 141 -3.12 -6.22 -21.93
CA SER A 141 -4.28 -5.63 -21.24
C SER A 141 -5.26 -6.69 -20.73
N LYS A 142 -5.57 -7.70 -21.56
CA LYS A 142 -6.48 -8.80 -21.18
C LYS A 142 -5.90 -9.64 -20.03
N ARG A 143 -4.59 -9.85 -20.02
CA ARG A 143 -3.85 -10.53 -18.95
C ARG A 143 -3.91 -9.74 -17.65
N VAL A 144 -3.76 -8.41 -17.70
CA VAL A 144 -3.94 -7.54 -16.51
C VAL A 144 -5.35 -7.68 -15.95
N ASP A 145 -6.37 -7.65 -16.82
CA ASP A 145 -7.76 -7.81 -16.40
C ASP A 145 -8.02 -9.20 -15.78
N ALA A 146 -7.36 -10.25 -16.29
CA ALA A 146 -7.46 -11.60 -15.74
C ALA A 146 -6.87 -11.68 -14.32
N VAL A 147 -5.71 -11.07 -14.08
CA VAL A 147 -5.13 -10.98 -12.74
C VAL A 147 -6.05 -10.20 -11.81
N LEU A 148 -6.55 -9.02 -12.21
CA LEU A 148 -7.43 -8.19 -11.39
C LEU A 148 -8.71 -8.93 -11.00
N ARG A 149 -9.31 -9.71 -11.92
CA ARG A 149 -10.46 -10.57 -11.60
C ARG A 149 -10.10 -11.63 -10.57
N ARG A 150 -8.98 -12.34 -10.72
CA ARG A 150 -8.54 -13.36 -9.74
C ARG A 150 -8.30 -12.74 -8.37
N MET A 151 -7.65 -11.58 -8.31
CA MET A 151 -7.41 -10.87 -7.06
C MET A 151 -8.72 -10.45 -6.40
N ARG A 152 -9.67 -9.89 -7.18
CA ARG A 152 -10.98 -9.50 -6.66
C ARG A 152 -11.78 -10.70 -6.13
N SER A 153 -11.77 -11.83 -6.86
CA SER A 153 -12.40 -13.07 -6.39
C SER A 153 -11.75 -13.59 -5.11
N ALA A 154 -10.42 -13.52 -4.99
CA ALA A 154 -9.71 -13.95 -3.78
C ALA A 154 -10.01 -13.05 -2.58
N GLU A 155 -10.17 -11.74 -2.80
CA GLU A 155 -10.60 -10.77 -1.79
C GLU A 155 -12.02 -11.06 -1.29
N ILE A 156 -12.99 -11.19 -2.22
CA ILE A 156 -14.38 -11.54 -1.88
C ILE A 156 -14.46 -12.90 -1.18
N ALA A 157 -13.71 -13.90 -1.64
CA ALA A 157 -13.71 -15.23 -1.02
C ALA A 157 -13.13 -15.22 0.41
N ALA A 158 -12.11 -14.39 0.66
CA ALA A 158 -11.47 -14.31 1.97
C ALA A 158 -12.24 -13.44 2.96
N LEU A 159 -12.90 -12.38 2.47
CA LEU A 159 -13.46 -11.34 3.31
C LEU A 159 -14.99 -11.22 3.23
N GLY A 160 -15.63 -11.75 2.20
CA GLY A 160 -17.05 -11.53 1.92
C GLY A 160 -17.30 -10.18 1.23
N GLU A 161 -18.19 -10.18 0.24
CA GLU A 161 -18.44 -9.02 -0.62
C GLU A 161 -18.92 -7.78 0.16
N ASP A 162 -19.79 -7.97 1.14
CA ASP A 162 -20.31 -6.87 1.97
C ASP A 162 -19.21 -6.10 2.70
N TRP A 163 -18.25 -6.81 3.27
CA TRP A 163 -17.11 -6.18 3.94
C TRP A 163 -16.24 -5.46 2.93
N VAL A 164 -15.91 -6.13 1.83
CA VAL A 164 -15.04 -5.59 0.78
C VAL A 164 -15.59 -4.28 0.21
N ASN A 165 -16.90 -4.12 0.14
CA ASN A 165 -17.56 -2.91 -0.34
C ASN A 165 -17.85 -1.85 0.74
N SER A 166 -17.58 -2.13 2.02
CA SER A 166 -17.97 -1.22 3.11
C SER A 166 -16.95 -1.02 4.22
N TRP A 167 -15.81 -1.71 4.21
CA TRP A 167 -14.85 -1.68 5.31
C TRP A 167 -14.28 -0.29 5.58
N THR A 168 -14.20 0.59 4.57
CA THR A 168 -13.70 1.97 4.71
C THR A 168 -14.71 2.92 5.37
N GLN A 169 -16.00 2.56 5.42
CA GLN A 169 -17.06 3.46 5.85
C GLN A 169 -16.90 3.82 7.33
N GLY A 170 -16.78 5.12 7.60
CA GLY A 170 -16.73 5.67 8.96
C GLY A 170 -15.41 5.47 9.70
N LEU A 171 -14.42 4.77 9.13
CA LEU A 171 -13.12 4.60 9.76
C LEU A 171 -12.33 5.91 9.77
N PRO A 172 -11.83 6.38 10.92
CA PRO A 172 -10.99 7.55 10.98
C PRO A 172 -9.53 7.23 10.65
N ASN A 173 -8.81 8.27 10.20
CA ASN A 173 -7.36 8.31 10.22
C ASN A 173 -6.83 8.85 11.55
N PHE A 174 -5.50 8.86 11.69
CA PHE A 174 -4.80 9.44 12.83
C PHE A 174 -5.19 10.89 13.18
N THR A 175 -5.62 11.72 12.23
CA THR A 175 -5.98 13.12 12.57
C THR A 175 -7.31 13.18 13.32
N ARG A 176 -8.25 12.31 12.94
CA ARG A 176 -9.60 12.23 13.53
C ARG A 176 -9.66 11.29 14.74
N SER A 177 -8.73 10.33 14.83
CA SER A 177 -8.58 9.50 16.03
C SER A 177 -8.15 10.34 17.22
N SER A 178 -8.82 10.16 18.36
CA SER A 178 -8.45 10.83 19.62
C SER A 178 -7.05 10.38 20.09
N ALA A 179 -6.71 9.11 19.87
CA ALA A 179 -5.43 8.50 20.22
C ALA A 179 -4.35 8.58 19.12
N ALA A 180 -4.63 9.29 18.01
CA ALA A 180 -3.78 9.39 16.83
C ALA A 180 -3.45 8.04 16.16
N VAL A 181 -4.35 7.06 16.27
CA VAL A 181 -4.17 5.70 15.70
C VAL A 181 -4.56 5.68 14.22
N GLN A 182 -3.85 4.87 13.44
CA GLN A 182 -4.12 4.68 12.01
C GLN A 182 -5.11 3.53 11.75
N HIS A 183 -6.32 3.62 12.31
CA HIS A 183 -7.31 2.55 12.23
C HIS A 183 -7.54 2.07 10.80
N CYS A 184 -7.87 2.98 9.87
CA CYS A 184 -8.13 2.61 8.48
C CYS A 184 -6.94 1.91 7.79
N ASN A 185 -5.70 2.33 8.08
CA ASN A 185 -4.53 1.62 7.54
C ASN A 185 -4.37 0.23 8.17
N ILE A 186 -4.62 0.06 9.46
CA ILE A 186 -4.52 -1.24 10.13
C ILE A 186 -5.55 -2.21 9.54
N ILE A 187 -6.79 -1.76 9.31
CA ILE A 187 -7.82 -2.55 8.63
C ILE A 187 -7.42 -2.88 7.18
N TRP A 188 -6.77 -1.96 6.47
CA TRP A 188 -6.20 -2.25 5.16
C TRP A 188 -5.13 -3.36 5.21
N LEU A 189 -4.26 -3.38 6.23
CA LEU A 189 -3.30 -4.47 6.41
C LEU A 189 -3.99 -5.82 6.65
N TYR A 190 -5.05 -5.85 7.46
CA TYR A 190 -5.88 -7.05 7.66
C TYR A 190 -6.40 -7.58 6.31
N ASN A 191 -6.97 -6.70 5.49
CA ASN A 191 -7.49 -7.08 4.17
C ASN A 191 -6.38 -7.64 3.27
N LEU A 192 -5.18 -7.02 3.25
CA LEU A 192 -4.07 -7.50 2.43
C LEU A 192 -3.54 -8.87 2.87
N ILE A 193 -3.50 -9.15 4.17
CA ILE A 193 -3.09 -10.45 4.71
C ILE A 193 -4.10 -11.52 4.31
N HIS A 194 -5.39 -11.30 4.57
CA HIS A 194 -6.43 -12.29 4.25
C HIS A 194 -6.58 -12.51 2.74
N SER A 195 -6.64 -11.44 1.95
CA SER A 195 -6.87 -11.52 0.50
C SER A 195 -5.65 -12.06 -0.24
N PHE A 196 -4.44 -11.57 0.07
CA PHE A 196 -3.26 -11.79 -0.75
C PHE A 196 -2.08 -12.41 0.02
N GLY A 197 -2.22 -12.70 1.32
CA GLY A 197 -1.17 -13.29 2.13
C GLY A 197 0.04 -12.37 2.33
N MET A 198 -0.12 -11.05 2.17
CA MET A 198 0.98 -10.08 2.13
C MET A 198 1.55 -9.76 3.52
N LEU A 199 1.85 -10.78 4.32
CA LEU A 199 2.24 -10.63 5.73
C LEU A 199 3.52 -9.81 5.92
N GLU A 200 4.59 -10.14 5.19
CA GLU A 200 5.87 -9.43 5.35
C GLU A 200 5.78 -7.95 4.93
N PHE A 201 4.99 -7.65 3.89
CA PHE A 201 4.65 -6.26 3.55
C PHE A 201 3.91 -5.58 4.70
N CYS A 202 2.90 -6.23 5.27
CA CYS A 202 2.09 -5.67 6.34
C CYS A 202 2.90 -5.43 7.62
N LYS A 203 3.77 -6.38 8.04
CA LYS A 203 4.76 -6.19 9.12
C LYS A 203 5.61 -4.94 8.88
N ALA A 204 6.13 -4.78 7.67
CA ALA A 204 6.96 -3.63 7.31
C ALA A 204 6.18 -2.29 7.26
N ARG A 205 4.84 -2.31 7.14
CA ARG A 205 3.98 -1.12 7.25
C ARG A 205 3.60 -0.84 8.69
N TYR A 206 3.25 -1.87 9.45
CA TYR A 206 2.89 -1.77 10.86
C TYR A 206 4.04 -1.24 11.72
N ARG A 207 5.27 -1.70 11.47
CA ARG A 207 6.48 -1.26 12.18
C ARG A 207 6.65 0.27 12.19
N SER A 208 6.27 0.97 11.12
CA SER A 208 6.32 2.43 11.11
C SER A 208 5.39 3.06 12.15
N MET A 209 4.19 2.49 12.32
CA MET A 209 3.20 2.94 13.31
C MET A 209 3.65 2.58 14.73
N GLU A 210 4.23 1.39 14.91
CA GLU A 210 4.79 0.93 16.19
C GLU A 210 5.96 1.83 16.64
N ASN A 211 6.86 2.18 15.71
CA ASN A 211 7.97 3.10 15.99
C ASN A 211 7.48 4.50 16.42
N ASN A 212 6.36 4.96 15.88
CA ASN A 212 5.73 6.20 16.34
C ASN A 212 5.14 6.02 17.74
N SER A 213 4.46 4.90 18.00
CA SER A 213 3.92 4.58 19.33
C SER A 213 5.00 4.53 20.41
N LYS A 214 6.18 3.95 20.13
CA LYS A 214 7.32 3.86 21.06
C LYS A 214 7.90 5.22 21.45
N LYS A 215 7.70 6.26 20.63
CA LYS A 215 8.15 7.63 20.88
C LYS A 215 7.04 8.55 21.39
N TRP A 216 5.83 8.01 21.59
CA TRP A 216 4.68 8.78 22.02
C TRP A 216 4.71 8.97 23.54
N ASP A 217 4.60 10.22 23.98
CA ASP A 217 4.54 10.57 25.40
C ASP A 217 3.08 10.80 25.81
N SER A 218 2.58 9.97 26.74
CA SER A 218 1.23 10.10 27.27
C SER A 218 0.98 11.36 28.11
N ALA A 219 2.04 12.03 28.57
CA ALA A 219 1.93 13.30 29.31
C ALA A 219 1.74 14.51 28.38
N LEU A 220 2.02 14.37 27.08
CA LEU A 220 1.88 15.43 26.09
C LEU A 220 0.53 15.36 25.37
N SER A 221 0.07 16.52 24.90
CA SER A 221 -1.07 16.58 23.98
C SER A 221 -0.77 15.85 22.67
N LYS A 222 -1.82 15.54 21.88
CA LYS A 222 -1.65 14.96 20.54
C LYS A 222 -0.82 15.88 19.65
N GLU A 223 -1.10 17.18 19.70
CA GLU A 223 -0.45 18.21 18.90
C GLU A 223 1.02 18.38 19.28
N ASP A 224 1.34 18.35 20.58
CA ASP A 224 2.73 18.45 21.07
C ASP A 224 3.55 17.22 20.71
N ASN A 225 2.95 16.02 20.80
CA ASN A 225 3.57 14.79 20.32
C ASN A 225 3.88 14.87 18.81
N ILE A 226 2.91 15.28 18.00
CA ILE A 226 3.08 15.43 16.55
C ILE A 226 4.21 16.41 16.23
N LYS A 227 4.25 17.54 16.95
CA LYS A 227 5.30 18.56 16.79
C LYS A 227 6.68 18.03 17.20
N ALA A 228 6.78 17.29 18.30
CA ALA A 228 8.03 16.69 18.76
C ALA A 228 8.57 15.62 17.81
N LEU A 229 7.67 14.91 17.11
CA LEU A 229 8.02 13.87 16.13
C LEU A 229 8.26 14.43 14.71
N ALA A 230 8.12 15.74 14.49
CA ALA A 230 8.39 16.37 13.20
C ALA A 230 9.91 16.44 12.92
N PRO A 231 10.35 16.33 11.64
CA PRO A 231 9.54 16.12 10.44
C PRO A 231 9.11 14.66 10.21
N GLY A 232 9.64 13.69 10.98
CA GLY A 232 9.44 12.26 10.77
C GLY A 232 7.97 11.81 10.78
N TRP A 233 7.15 12.41 11.64
CA TRP A 233 5.70 12.18 11.66
C TRP A 233 5.06 12.44 10.29
N GLY A 234 5.52 13.45 9.54
CA GLY A 234 4.98 13.81 8.23
C GLY A 234 5.25 12.78 7.13
N TRP A 235 6.17 11.83 7.33
CA TRP A 235 6.50 10.80 6.34
C TRP A 235 5.62 9.56 6.48
N THR A 236 5.39 9.13 7.72
CA THR A 236 4.56 7.97 8.03
C THR A 236 3.77 8.27 9.30
N PRO A 237 2.73 9.10 9.23
CA PRO A 237 2.03 9.57 10.43
C PRO A 237 1.25 8.46 11.12
N GLY A 238 0.96 8.69 12.39
CA GLY A 238 0.00 7.93 13.17
C GLY A 238 0.56 6.68 13.85
N ARG A 239 -0.19 6.21 14.85
CA ARG A 239 0.23 5.20 15.83
C ARG A 239 -0.38 3.84 15.55
N ALA A 240 0.29 2.81 16.07
CA ALA A 240 -0.28 1.48 16.25
C ALA A 240 -1.34 1.51 17.36
N ILE A 241 -2.19 0.49 17.43
CA ILE A 241 -3.08 0.32 18.59
C ILE A 241 -2.27 0.03 19.85
N THR A 242 -2.88 0.33 21.00
CA THR A 242 -2.42 -0.09 22.33
C THR A 242 -3.34 -1.22 22.78
N PRO A 243 -2.81 -2.42 23.07
CA PRO A 243 -3.63 -3.54 23.56
C PRO A 243 -4.48 -3.15 24.78
N GLY A 244 -5.76 -3.54 24.76
CA GLY A 244 -6.71 -3.27 25.85
C GLY A 244 -7.25 -1.83 25.93
N MET A 245 -6.79 -0.92 25.07
CA MET A 245 -7.37 0.43 24.98
C MET A 245 -8.72 0.40 24.25
N ASP A 246 -9.71 1.13 24.79
CA ASP A 246 -10.99 1.31 24.12
C ASP A 246 -10.90 2.41 23.05
N TYR A 247 -11.32 2.08 21.83
CA TYR A 247 -11.39 2.96 20.67
C TYR A 247 -12.83 3.19 20.20
N SER A 248 -13.83 2.87 21.01
CA SER A 248 -15.25 2.97 20.67
C SER A 248 -15.66 4.37 20.16
N GLU A 249 -15.09 5.43 20.73
CA GLU A 249 -15.29 6.82 20.28
C GLU A 249 -14.83 7.07 18.84
N ASP A 250 -13.76 6.41 18.39
CA ASP A 250 -13.26 6.52 17.03
C ASP A 250 -14.19 5.81 16.02
N PHE A 251 -15.07 4.92 16.48
CA PHE A 251 -15.93 4.07 15.63
C PHE A 251 -17.40 4.48 15.63
N VAL A 252 -17.76 5.66 16.13
CA VAL A 252 -19.15 6.14 16.15
C VAL A 252 -19.81 6.19 14.78
N ASN A 253 -19.02 6.45 13.72
CA ASN A 253 -19.49 6.52 12.34
C ASN A 253 -19.32 5.21 11.57
N VAL A 254 -18.70 4.18 12.16
CA VAL A 254 -18.53 2.87 11.53
C VAL A 254 -19.87 2.16 11.52
N PRO A 255 -20.32 1.60 10.38
CA PRO A 255 -21.56 0.83 10.32
C PRO A 255 -21.57 -0.28 11.37
N GLU A 256 -22.71 -0.47 12.07
CA GLU A 256 -22.82 -1.44 13.17
C GLU A 256 -22.39 -2.85 12.74
N LYS A 257 -22.78 -3.25 11.53
CA LYS A 257 -22.39 -4.54 10.91
C LYS A 257 -20.87 -4.75 10.78
N ASN A 258 -20.08 -3.67 10.76
CA ASN A 258 -18.64 -3.71 10.58
C ASN A 258 -17.87 -3.60 11.90
N LYS A 259 -18.46 -3.07 12.98
CA LYS A 259 -17.74 -2.75 14.23
C LYS A 259 -17.03 -3.95 14.86
N ALA A 260 -17.71 -5.10 14.95
CA ALA A 260 -17.12 -6.31 15.52
C ALA A 260 -15.87 -6.75 14.76
N ARG A 261 -15.93 -6.71 13.42
CA ARG A 261 -14.81 -7.09 12.57
C ARG A 261 -13.71 -6.04 12.52
N VAL A 262 -14.03 -4.75 12.68
CA VAL A 262 -13.02 -3.71 12.87
C VAL A 262 -12.20 -4.00 14.13
N ALA A 263 -12.85 -4.30 15.26
CA ALA A 263 -12.14 -4.65 16.49
C ALA A 263 -11.27 -5.91 16.32
N GLU A 264 -11.82 -6.97 15.72
CA GLU A 264 -11.08 -8.20 15.38
C GLU A 264 -9.84 -7.90 14.52
N ALA A 265 -10.02 -7.13 13.46
CA ALA A 265 -8.95 -6.83 12.51
C ALA A 265 -7.81 -6.00 13.13
N LEU A 266 -8.15 -5.04 14.02
CA LEU A 266 -7.15 -4.26 14.75
C LEU A 266 -6.29 -5.17 15.63
N GLN A 267 -6.93 -6.06 16.39
CA GLN A 267 -6.26 -7.00 17.27
C GLN A 267 -5.41 -8.00 16.47
N PHE A 268 -5.99 -8.63 15.45
CA PHE A 268 -5.31 -9.58 14.56
C PHE A 268 -4.03 -8.99 13.96
N VAL A 269 -4.11 -7.76 13.43
CA VAL A 269 -2.93 -7.13 12.82
C VAL A 269 -1.88 -6.79 13.87
N HIS A 270 -2.27 -6.34 15.06
CA HIS A 270 -1.31 -6.11 16.14
C HIS A 270 -0.58 -7.40 16.51
N GLU A 271 -1.31 -8.47 16.84
CA GLU A 271 -0.75 -9.75 17.26
C GLU A 271 0.20 -10.34 16.19
N LEU A 272 -0.15 -10.20 14.91
CA LEU A 272 0.60 -10.82 13.83
C LEU A 272 1.76 -9.93 13.29
N CYS A 273 1.65 -8.60 13.41
CA CYS A 273 2.61 -7.66 12.84
C CYS A 273 3.50 -6.93 13.84
N SER A 274 3.11 -6.83 15.11
CA SER A 274 3.89 -6.15 16.17
C SER A 274 5.20 -6.89 16.43
N THR A 275 6.32 -6.18 16.55
CA THR A 275 7.62 -6.83 16.81
C THR A 275 7.74 -7.41 18.21
N ASP A 276 6.97 -6.88 19.17
CA ASP A 276 6.99 -7.31 20.57
C ASP A 276 6.10 -8.54 20.82
N GLU A 277 5.16 -8.84 19.90
CA GLU A 277 4.25 -9.99 19.95
C GLU A 277 4.48 -11.00 18.82
N ALA A 278 5.25 -10.63 17.79
CA ALA A 278 5.60 -11.51 16.69
C ALA A 278 6.41 -12.69 17.22
N ALA A 279 5.72 -13.80 17.47
CA ALA A 279 6.32 -15.10 17.68
C ALA A 279 7.15 -15.43 16.42
N ALA A 280 8.45 -15.16 16.50
CA ALA A 280 9.42 -15.33 15.42
C ALA A 280 9.56 -16.78 14.92
N ASN A 281 8.79 -17.74 15.47
CA ASN A 281 8.82 -19.17 15.13
C ASN A 281 7.43 -19.80 15.18
N ASP A 282 6.42 -19.10 14.68
CA ASP A 282 5.06 -19.58 14.79
C ASP A 282 4.66 -20.53 13.65
N THR A 283 4.48 -21.81 14.00
CA THR A 283 3.89 -22.84 13.13
C THR A 283 2.46 -22.50 12.66
N ARG A 284 1.86 -21.41 13.15
CA ARG A 284 0.54 -20.91 12.75
C ARG A 284 0.51 -20.09 11.45
N ILE A 285 1.65 -19.63 10.90
CA ILE A 285 1.63 -18.84 9.65
C ILE A 285 1.35 -19.76 8.44
N PRO A 286 0.24 -19.56 7.71
CA PRO A 286 -0.09 -20.36 6.53
C PRO A 286 1.04 -20.33 5.50
N GLN A 287 1.34 -21.49 4.91
CA GLN A 287 2.39 -21.59 3.89
C GLN A 287 2.18 -20.60 2.73
N ASN A 288 0.93 -20.35 2.34
CA ASN A 288 0.61 -19.43 1.26
C ASN A 288 0.84 -17.95 1.62
N TRP A 289 1.04 -17.59 2.89
CA TRP A 289 1.40 -16.22 3.32
C TRP A 289 2.92 -16.01 3.40
N GLN A 290 3.69 -17.10 3.42
CA GLN A 290 5.15 -17.03 3.39
C GLN A 290 5.64 -16.52 2.02
N SER A 291 6.83 -15.93 2.00
CA SER A 291 7.46 -15.46 0.77
C SER A 291 7.66 -16.60 -0.22
N ALA A 292 7.33 -16.36 -1.49
CA ALA A 292 7.58 -17.29 -2.59
C ALA A 292 9.07 -17.32 -2.96
N TYR A 293 9.71 -16.16 -2.91
CA TYR A 293 11.13 -15.91 -3.14
C TYR A 293 11.51 -14.58 -2.47
N ASP A 294 12.81 -14.27 -2.43
CA ASP A 294 13.34 -13.00 -1.95
C ASP A 294 14.50 -12.53 -2.85
N MET A 295 14.31 -11.43 -3.56
CA MET A 295 15.29 -10.88 -4.50
C MET A 295 16.29 -9.89 -3.87
N ARG A 296 16.19 -9.60 -2.56
CA ARG A 296 17.07 -8.62 -1.91
C ARG A 296 18.55 -9.03 -2.01
N PRO A 297 19.48 -8.07 -2.21
CA PRO A 297 20.85 -8.38 -2.60
C PRO A 297 21.69 -9.08 -1.52
N TRP A 298 21.28 -8.98 -0.25
CA TRP A 298 21.89 -9.69 0.89
C TRP A 298 21.30 -11.08 1.15
N THR A 299 20.27 -11.48 0.41
CA THR A 299 19.72 -12.84 0.44
C THR A 299 20.31 -13.62 -0.72
N ALA A 300 20.81 -14.83 -0.47
CA ALA A 300 21.21 -15.74 -1.54
C ALA A 300 19.98 -16.05 -2.40
N PHE A 301 19.95 -15.52 -3.63
CA PHE A 301 18.89 -15.82 -4.56
C PHE A 301 19.04 -17.29 -5.00
N PRO A 302 17.98 -18.12 -5.01
CA PRO A 302 18.04 -19.50 -5.48
C PRO A 302 18.34 -19.49 -6.98
N GLU A 303 19.62 -19.47 -7.28
CA GLU A 303 20.32 -19.79 -8.51
C GLU A 303 19.58 -19.49 -9.83
N ARG A 304 20.19 -18.56 -10.57
CA ARG A 304 20.35 -18.63 -12.02
C ARG A 304 21.15 -19.90 -12.42
N GLY A 305 20.67 -21.06 -11.99
CA GLY A 305 21.25 -22.39 -12.22
C GLY A 305 20.30 -23.17 -13.11
N MET A 306 20.28 -22.80 -14.39
CA MET A 306 19.99 -23.63 -15.58
C MET A 306 19.90 -22.66 -16.76
N SER A 307 21.07 -22.43 -17.36
CA SER A 307 21.21 -21.97 -18.75
C SER A 307 20.68 -23.03 -19.72
#